data_AF-A0A7L9FI75-F1
#
_entry.id   AF-A0A7L9FI75-F1
#
_cell.length_a   1.000
_cell.length_b   1.000
_cell.length_c   1.000
_cell.angle_alpha   90.00
_cell.angle_beta   90.00
_cell.angle_gamma   90.00
#
_symmetry.space_group_name_H-M   'P 1'
#
loop_
_entity.id
_entity.type
_entity.pdbx_description
1 polymer ?
#
loop_
_entity_poly.entity_id
_entity_poly.type
_entity_poly.pdbx_seq_one_letter_code
_entity_poly.pdbx_strand_id
1 'polypeptide(L)'
;MPPEADIISQVLLALQDVVSALPRVLLATVIILATFIILRLVNRAVKWLVSAGRLEEVIRGIVPEGTRISLTTIFTALADAAILVASSATLIKLYVPEGTPFYRELVGYLARAGSVVVLALLALVMVDAVVKSMRLERKTERFFVMLTSLLLVILVVDLAALSNEVKIALTAGLALGVGLLIGVFSFWALFGDYIEEAVALLRSRRRETLSRGVAEQEIPPE
;
A
#
# COMPACT_ATOMS: atom_id res chain seq x y z
N MET A 1 -13.65 44.98 52.01
CA MET A 1 -12.26 44.59 51.69
C MET A 1 -11.78 45.47 50.55
N PRO A 2 -10.57 46.05 50.61
CA PRO A 2 -10.09 46.96 49.57
C PRO A 2 -9.83 46.20 48.26
N PRO A 3 -10.28 46.72 47.10
CA PRO A 3 -10.17 46.06 45.79
C PRO A 3 -8.72 45.85 45.31
N GLU A 4 -7.76 46.55 45.90
CA GLU A 4 -6.33 46.46 45.56
C GLU A 4 -5.68 45.14 46.04
N ALA A 5 -6.19 44.55 47.13
CA ALA A 5 -5.71 43.26 47.63
C ALA A 5 -6.06 42.10 46.69
N ASP A 6 -7.15 42.24 45.92
CA ASP A 6 -7.60 41.25 44.92
C ASP A 6 -6.74 41.27 43.64
N ILE A 7 -6.24 42.45 43.25
CA ILE A 7 -5.39 42.56 42.05
C ILE A 7 -4.02 41.93 42.33
N ILE A 8 -3.45 42.17 43.51
CA ILE A 8 -2.15 41.62 43.88
C ILE A 8 -2.21 40.09 44.02
N SER A 9 -3.29 39.54 44.58
CA SER A 9 -3.47 38.09 44.72
C SER A 9 -3.67 37.40 43.37
N GLN A 10 -4.44 38.00 42.45
CA GLN A 10 -4.61 37.49 41.09
C GLN A 10 -3.31 37.53 40.28
N VAL A 11 -2.50 38.59 40.43
CA VAL A 11 -1.18 38.68 39.77
C VAL A 11 -0.21 37.65 40.33
N LEU A 12 -0.20 37.42 41.64
CA LEU A 12 0.62 36.37 42.27
C LEU A 12 0.23 34.96 41.80
N LEU A 13 -1.07 34.68 41.69
CA LEU A 13 -1.58 33.42 41.16
C LEU A 13 -1.18 33.22 39.70
N ALA A 14 -1.33 34.25 38.86
CA ALA A 14 -0.90 34.20 37.46
C ALA A 14 0.62 34.00 37.31
N LEU A 15 1.44 34.63 38.15
CA LEU A 15 2.89 34.42 38.17
C LEU A 15 3.24 33.00 38.60
N GLN A 16 2.52 32.42 39.56
CA GLN A 16 2.73 31.06 40.00
C GLN A 16 2.38 30.03 38.90
N ASP A 17 1.31 30.28 38.14
CA ASP A 17 0.94 29.46 36.98
C ASP A 17 2.04 29.49 35.90
N VAL A 18 2.60 30.67 35.62
CA VAL A 18 3.73 30.84 34.66
C VAL A 18 4.97 30.09 35.13
N VAL A 19 5.33 30.21 36.41
CA VAL A 19 6.49 29.51 37.01
C VAL A 19 6.28 27.99 37.00
N SER A 20 5.04 27.51 37.18
CA SER A 20 4.73 26.08 37.12
C SER A 20 4.78 25.50 35.70
N ALA A 21 4.60 26.34 34.67
CA ALA A 21 4.68 25.94 33.26
C ALA A 21 6.12 25.94 32.72
N LEU A 22 7.03 26.69 33.34
CA LEU A 22 8.43 26.86 32.96
C LEU A 22 9.18 25.53 32.69
N PRO A 23 9.09 24.50 33.56
CA PRO A 23 9.74 23.21 33.31
C PRO A 23 9.23 22.51 32.05
N ARG A 24 7.92 22.62 31.75
CA ARG A 24 7.31 21.99 30.57
C ARG A 24 7.78 22.68 29.29
N VAL A 25 7.89 24.01 29.32
CA VAL A 25 8.42 24.81 28.19
C VAL A 25 9.88 24.44 27.91
N LEU A 26 10.73 24.34 28.94
CA LEU A 26 12.12 23.92 28.78
C LEU A 26 12.24 22.53 28.15
N LEU A 27 11.46 21.56 28.64
CA LEU A 27 11.43 20.21 28.08
C LEU A 27 10.97 20.20 26.61
N ALA A 28 9.95 21.00 26.26
CA ALA A 28 9.49 21.15 24.89
C ALA A 28 10.61 21.70 23.98
N THR A 29 11.34 22.72 24.44
CA THR A 29 12.48 23.28 23.71
C THR A 29 13.56 22.22 23.48
N VAL A 30 13.88 21.41 24.48
CA VAL A 30 14.84 20.30 24.35
C VAL A 30 14.36 19.26 23.34
N ILE A 31 13.09 18.88 23.37
CA ILE A 31 12.50 17.94 22.40
C ILE A 31 12.61 18.48 20.98
N ILE A 32 12.28 19.75 20.77
CA ILE A 32 12.37 20.40 19.45
C ILE A 32 13.83 20.42 18.98
N LEU A 33 14.77 20.81 19.84
CA LEU A 33 16.19 20.84 19.50
C LEU A 33 16.72 19.44 19.13
N ALA A 34 16.37 18.43 19.93
CA ALA A 34 16.71 17.04 19.66
C ALA A 34 16.12 16.56 18.32
N THR A 35 14.88 16.95 18.02
CA THR A 35 14.21 16.64 16.74
C THR A 35 15.00 17.19 15.56
N PHE A 36 15.44 18.45 15.62
CA PHE A 36 16.29 19.04 14.57
C PHE A 36 17.62 18.30 14.38
N ILE A 37 18.26 17.89 15.48
CA ILE A 37 19.50 17.12 15.42
C ILE A 37 19.26 15.77 14.75
N ILE A 38 18.18 15.07 15.13
CA ILE A 38 17.80 13.77 14.56
C ILE A 38 17.49 13.92 13.07
N LEU A 39 16.67 14.91 12.66
CA LEU A 39 16.38 15.19 11.25
C LEU A 39 17.67 15.35 10.44
N ARG A 40 18.62 16.16 10.95
CA ARG A 40 19.90 16.37 10.27
C ARG A 40 20.73 15.08 10.16
N LEU A 41 20.76 14.27 11.22
CA LEU A 41 21.51 13.03 11.25
C LEU A 41 20.91 11.99 10.29
N VAL A 42 19.60 11.80 10.34
CA VAL A 42 18.88 10.85 9.50
C VAL A 42 18.96 11.26 8.04
N ASN A 43 18.76 12.54 7.71
CA ASN A 43 18.88 13.00 6.32
C ASN A 43 20.29 12.81 5.76
N ARG A 44 21.33 12.93 6.59
CA ARG A 44 22.70 12.57 6.19
C ARG A 44 22.84 11.07 5.96
N ALA A 45 22.33 10.24 6.86
CA ALA A 45 22.38 8.79 6.74
C ALA A 45 21.62 8.28 5.51
N VAL A 46 20.43 8.80 5.22
CA VAL A 46 19.62 8.44 4.04
C VAL A 46 20.36 8.80 2.75
N LYS A 47 20.89 10.03 2.65
CA LYS A 47 21.69 10.45 1.49
C LYS A 47 22.88 9.53 1.27
N TRP A 48 23.61 9.23 2.34
CA TRP A 48 24.73 8.30 2.30
C TRP A 48 24.29 6.91 1.82
N LEU A 49 23.22 6.34 2.39
CA LEU A 49 22.72 5.01 2.06
C LEU A 49 22.25 4.90 0.60
N VAL A 50 21.48 5.88 0.12
CA VAL A 50 20.97 5.89 -1.26
C VAL A 50 22.12 6.01 -2.27
N SER A 51 23.10 6.88 -1.99
CA SER A 51 24.28 7.05 -2.85
C SER A 51 25.21 5.83 -2.84
N ALA A 52 25.45 5.24 -1.66
CA ALA A 52 26.30 4.06 -1.52
C ALA A 52 25.71 2.84 -2.23
N GLY A 53 24.39 2.67 -2.16
CA GLY A 53 23.67 1.57 -2.82
C GLY A 53 23.41 1.78 -4.32
N ARG A 54 23.78 2.93 -4.90
CA ARG A 54 23.45 3.31 -6.29
C ARG A 54 21.97 3.04 -6.64
N LEU A 55 21.07 3.21 -5.66
CA LEU A 55 19.66 2.81 -5.78
C LEU A 55 18.94 3.57 -6.91
N GLU A 56 19.38 4.79 -7.19
CA GLU A 56 18.85 5.59 -8.31
C GLU A 56 19.14 4.96 -9.67
N GLU A 57 20.28 4.30 -9.84
CA GLU A 57 20.63 3.62 -11.09
C GLU A 57 19.82 2.34 -11.28
N VAL A 58 19.58 1.60 -10.19
CA VAL A 58 18.72 0.41 -10.20
C VAL A 58 17.31 0.76 -10.67
N ILE A 59 16.75 1.87 -10.17
CA ILE A 59 15.41 2.32 -10.60
C ILE A 59 15.40 2.80 -12.04
N ARG A 60 16.45 3.51 -12.51
CA ARG A 60 16.56 3.88 -13.93
C ARG A 60 16.60 2.66 -14.86
N GLY A 61 17.10 1.53 -14.39
CA GLY A 61 17.06 0.27 -15.14
C GLY A 61 15.64 -0.31 -15.31
N ILE A 62 14.70 0.03 -14.43
CA ILE A 62 13.32 -0.49 -14.44
C ILE A 62 12.36 0.52 -15.10
N VAL A 63 12.58 1.82 -14.88
CA VAL A 63 11.77 2.92 -15.42
C VAL A 63 12.67 3.80 -16.31
N PRO A 64 12.66 3.59 -17.64
CA PRO A 64 13.58 4.26 -18.58
C PRO A 64 13.45 5.79 -18.60
N GLU A 65 12.26 6.31 -18.30
CA GLU A 65 12.00 7.76 -18.22
C GLU A 65 12.50 8.39 -16.91
N GLY A 66 13.05 7.57 -15.99
CA GLY A 66 13.40 7.97 -14.64
C GLY A 66 12.16 8.29 -13.79
N THR A 67 12.35 8.42 -12.48
CA THR A 67 11.30 8.93 -11.59
C THR A 67 11.38 10.46 -11.54
N ARG A 68 10.24 11.15 -11.70
CA ARG A 68 10.18 12.63 -11.59
C ARG A 68 10.65 13.14 -10.21
N ILE A 69 10.61 12.27 -9.20
CA ILE A 69 11.05 12.52 -7.83
C ILE A 69 12.22 11.58 -7.53
N SER A 70 13.31 12.08 -6.94
CA SER A 70 14.45 11.23 -6.56
C SER A 70 14.11 10.33 -5.39
N LEU A 71 14.68 9.12 -5.38
CA LEU A 71 14.55 8.17 -4.26
C LEU A 71 15.01 8.80 -2.95
N THR A 72 16.10 9.55 -2.99
CA THR A 72 16.57 10.29 -1.82
C THR A 72 15.47 11.19 -1.26
N THR A 73 14.75 11.94 -2.10
CA THR A 73 13.67 12.82 -1.65
C THR A 73 12.52 12.04 -1.01
N ILE A 74 12.13 10.91 -1.60
CA ILE A 74 11.06 10.07 -1.08
C ILE A 74 11.45 9.52 0.31
N PHE A 75 12.65 8.95 0.43
CA PHE A 75 13.12 8.38 1.70
C PHE A 75 13.34 9.46 2.77
N THR A 76 13.88 10.62 2.41
CA THR A 76 14.03 11.73 3.37
C THR A 76 12.68 12.27 3.81
N ALA A 77 11.72 12.45 2.90
CA ALA A 77 10.38 12.93 3.25
C ALA A 77 9.66 11.94 4.19
N LEU A 78 9.79 10.64 3.93
CA LEU A 78 9.20 9.60 4.78
C LEU A 78 9.85 9.58 6.17
N ALA A 79 11.18 9.70 6.23
CA ALA A 79 11.90 9.75 7.50
C ALA A 79 11.57 11.01 8.30
N ASP A 80 11.51 12.18 7.64
CA ASP A 80 11.12 13.45 8.24
C ASP A 80 9.69 13.36 8.79
N ALA A 81 8.75 12.80 8.03
CA ALA A 81 7.38 12.58 8.50
C ALA A 81 7.33 11.69 9.74
N ALA A 82 8.09 10.59 9.77
CA ALA A 82 8.15 9.69 10.93
C ALA A 82 8.74 10.39 12.17
N ILE A 83 9.81 11.18 12.00
CA ILE A 83 10.43 11.95 13.08
C ILE A 83 9.47 13.03 13.60
N LEU A 84 8.77 13.73 12.71
CA LEU A 84 7.77 14.74 13.09
C LEU A 84 6.59 14.12 13.85
N VAL A 85 6.10 12.96 13.42
CA VAL A 85 5.07 12.21 14.15
C VAL A 85 5.59 11.80 15.54
N ALA A 86 6.80 11.27 15.65
CA ALA A 86 7.37 10.87 16.95
C ALA A 86 7.57 12.07 17.90
N SER A 87 8.08 13.18 17.38
CA SER A 87 8.28 14.40 18.16
C SER A 87 6.96 15.02 18.62
N SER A 88 5.96 15.11 17.74
CA SER A 88 4.63 15.62 18.10
C SER A 88 3.91 14.69 19.07
N ALA A 89 4.05 13.35 18.95
CA ALA A 89 3.55 12.41 19.94
C ALA A 89 4.15 12.67 21.33
N THR A 90 5.45 12.98 21.39
CA THR A 90 6.17 13.28 22.63
C THR A 90 5.68 14.60 23.24
N LEU A 91 5.47 15.63 22.41
CA LEU A 91 4.93 16.92 22.84
C LEU A 91 3.48 16.80 23.34
N ILE A 92 2.64 16.03 22.67
CA ILE A 92 1.24 15.78 23.10
C ILE A 92 1.24 15.06 24.43
N LYS A 93 2.07 14.03 24.60
CA LYS A 93 2.20 13.32 25.88
C LYS A 93 2.64 14.26 27.02
N LEU A 94 3.46 15.27 26.72
CA LEU A 94 3.98 16.23 27.69
C LEU A 94 2.94 17.31 28.08
N TYR A 95 2.17 17.83 27.11
CA TYR A 95 1.24 18.95 27.33
C TYR A 95 -0.20 18.52 27.57
N VAL A 96 -0.67 17.50 26.86
CA VAL A 96 -2.07 17.04 26.86
C VAL A 96 -2.08 15.49 26.90
N PRO A 97 -1.71 14.89 28.04
CA PRO A 97 -1.62 13.43 28.15
C PRO A 97 -2.97 12.74 27.85
N GLU A 98 -4.08 13.38 28.18
CA GLU A 98 -5.45 12.92 27.88
C GLU A 98 -5.74 12.85 26.37
N GLY A 99 -5.06 13.66 25.55
CA GLY A 99 -5.19 13.64 24.09
C GLY A 99 -4.37 12.53 23.41
N THR A 100 -3.54 11.80 24.16
CA THR A 100 -2.67 10.74 23.61
C THR A 100 -3.45 9.62 22.89
N PRO A 101 -4.58 9.10 23.42
CA PRO A 101 -5.34 8.05 22.74
C PRO A 101 -5.90 8.52 21.39
N PHE A 102 -6.51 9.70 21.34
CA PHE A 102 -7.04 10.29 20.11
C PHE A 102 -5.94 10.52 19.07
N TYR A 103 -4.79 11.07 19.50
CA TYR A 103 -3.66 11.27 18.60
C TYR A 103 -3.11 9.95 18.05
N ARG A 104 -3.01 8.89 18.88
CA ARG A 104 -2.58 7.56 18.44
C ARG A 104 -3.54 6.95 17.42
N GLU A 105 -4.85 7.12 17.63
CA GLU A 105 -5.86 6.67 16.68
C GLU A 105 -5.72 7.39 15.33
N LEU A 106 -5.60 8.73 15.36
CA LEU A 106 -5.41 9.55 14.17
C LEU A 106 -4.14 9.16 13.39
N VAL A 107 -3.01 9.06 14.08
CA VAL A 107 -1.73 8.64 13.46
C VAL A 107 -1.83 7.21 12.94
N GLY A 108 -2.47 6.31 13.70
CA GLY A 108 -2.67 4.93 13.28
C GLY A 108 -3.49 4.82 11.99
N TYR A 109 -4.54 5.63 11.87
CA TYR A 109 -5.35 5.71 10.65
C TYR A 109 -4.56 6.25 9.46
N LEU A 110 -3.83 7.36 9.64
CA LEU A 110 -2.98 7.94 8.60
C LEU A 110 -1.85 7.00 8.16
N ALA A 111 -1.22 6.31 9.10
CA ALA A 111 -0.18 5.34 8.82
C ALA A 111 -0.72 4.14 8.04
N ARG A 112 -1.91 3.63 8.40
CA ARG A 112 -2.57 2.54 7.65
C ARG A 112 -2.91 2.99 6.24
N ALA A 113 -3.50 4.17 6.06
CA ALA A 113 -3.81 4.73 4.75
C ALA A 113 -2.55 4.89 3.89
N GLY A 114 -1.49 5.48 4.46
CA GLY A 114 -0.20 5.62 3.78
C GLY A 114 0.41 4.28 3.37
N SER A 115 0.38 3.28 4.25
CA SER A 115 0.86 1.92 3.96
C SER A 115 0.13 1.28 2.80
N VAL A 116 -1.21 1.39 2.77
CA VAL A 116 -2.04 0.86 1.68
C VAL A 116 -1.69 1.51 0.34
N VAL A 117 -1.50 2.84 0.32
CA VAL A 117 -1.09 3.55 -0.91
C VAL A 117 0.29 3.09 -1.39
N VAL A 118 1.27 2.99 -0.48
CA VAL A 118 2.63 2.55 -0.82
C VAL A 118 2.62 1.11 -1.36
N LEU A 119 1.90 0.20 -0.69
CA LEU A 119 1.78 -1.19 -1.12
C LEU A 119 1.05 -1.31 -2.46
N ALA A 120 0.03 -0.49 -2.71
CA ALA A 120 -0.69 -0.49 -3.98
C ALA A 120 0.21 -0.05 -5.14
N LEU A 121 0.98 1.02 -4.95
CA LEU A 121 1.96 1.47 -5.93
C LEU A 121 3.04 0.41 -6.17
N LEU A 122 3.55 -0.21 -5.10
CA LEU A 122 4.54 -1.27 -5.19
C LEU A 122 3.99 -2.48 -5.96
N ALA A 123 2.76 -2.91 -5.66
CA ALA A 123 2.10 -4.02 -6.35
C ALA A 123 1.93 -3.73 -7.84
N LEU A 124 1.51 -2.50 -8.20
CA LEU A 124 1.39 -2.06 -9.60
C LEU A 124 2.73 -2.13 -10.33
N VAL A 125 3.80 -1.58 -9.73
CA VAL A 125 5.14 -1.61 -10.32
C VAL A 125 5.65 -3.04 -10.48
N MET A 126 5.45 -3.89 -9.47
CA MET A 126 5.88 -5.30 -9.52
C MET A 126 5.14 -6.07 -10.61
N VAL A 127 3.82 -5.91 -10.73
CA VAL A 127 3.07 -6.59 -11.79
C VAL A 127 3.47 -6.07 -13.17
N ASP A 128 3.61 -4.75 -13.35
CA ASP A 128 4.07 -4.18 -14.63
C ASP A 128 5.47 -4.70 -15.01
N ALA A 129 6.39 -4.78 -14.05
CA ALA A 129 7.72 -5.35 -14.25
C ALA A 129 7.65 -6.82 -14.68
N VAL A 130 6.82 -7.64 -14.01
CA VAL A 130 6.61 -9.05 -14.39
C VAL A 130 6.04 -9.15 -15.80
N VAL A 131 4.99 -8.37 -16.11
CA VAL A 131 4.34 -8.38 -17.43
C VAL A 131 5.33 -8.03 -18.54
N LYS A 132 6.14 -6.98 -18.34
CA LYS A 132 7.18 -6.57 -19.30
C LYS A 132 8.30 -7.60 -19.43
N SER A 133 8.73 -8.21 -18.31
CA SER A 133 9.85 -9.16 -18.30
C SER A 133 9.56 -10.44 -19.09
N MET A 134 8.30 -10.90 -19.09
CA MET A 134 7.95 -12.22 -19.63
C MET A 134 7.57 -12.21 -21.13
N ARG A 135 7.70 -11.08 -21.86
CA ARG A 135 7.25 -10.94 -23.27
C ARG A 135 5.89 -11.63 -23.52
N LEU A 136 4.96 -11.37 -22.61
CA LEU A 136 3.73 -12.14 -22.52
C LEU A 136 2.84 -11.97 -23.74
N GLU A 137 2.21 -13.06 -24.17
CA GLU A 137 1.09 -12.99 -25.09
C GLU A 137 -0.08 -12.22 -24.44
N ARG A 138 -0.88 -11.53 -25.27
CA ARG A 138 -2.06 -10.74 -24.83
C ARG A 138 -3.01 -11.49 -23.88
N LYS A 139 -3.05 -12.83 -23.96
CA LYS A 139 -3.89 -13.67 -23.09
C LYS A 139 -3.39 -13.68 -21.64
N THR A 140 -2.09 -13.66 -21.43
CA THR A 140 -1.47 -13.64 -20.09
C THR A 140 -1.48 -12.25 -19.47
N GLU A 141 -1.41 -11.21 -20.30
CA GLU A 141 -1.55 -9.82 -19.85
C GLU A 141 -2.88 -9.58 -19.11
N ARG A 142 -4.00 -10.11 -19.64
CA ARG A 142 -5.33 -10.02 -19.00
C ARG A 142 -5.38 -10.72 -17.64
N PHE A 143 -4.67 -11.83 -17.48
CA PHE A 143 -4.58 -12.52 -16.19
C PHE A 143 -3.87 -11.65 -15.14
N PHE A 144 -2.75 -11.02 -15.50
CA PHE A 144 -2.03 -10.12 -14.60
C PHE A 144 -2.83 -8.86 -14.25
N VAL A 145 -3.61 -8.31 -15.18
CA VAL A 145 -4.54 -7.20 -14.88
C VAL A 145 -5.62 -7.64 -13.87
N MET A 146 -6.19 -8.83 -14.04
CA MET A 146 -7.18 -9.38 -13.10
C MET A 146 -6.57 -9.63 -11.71
N LEU A 147 -5.35 -10.19 -11.67
CA LEU A 147 -4.60 -10.39 -10.43
C LEU A 147 -4.30 -9.07 -9.72
N THR A 148 -3.88 -8.05 -10.47
CA THR A 148 -3.61 -6.71 -9.95
C THR A 148 -4.85 -6.08 -9.34
N SER A 149 -5.99 -6.19 -10.05
CA SER A 149 -7.27 -5.71 -9.53
C SER A 149 -7.62 -6.38 -8.20
N LEU A 150 -7.46 -7.71 -8.10
CA LEU A 150 -7.70 -8.44 -6.85
C LEU A 150 -6.76 -7.99 -5.73
N LEU A 151 -5.47 -7.79 -6.03
CA LEU A 151 -4.48 -7.29 -5.07
C LEU A 151 -4.85 -5.88 -4.57
N LEU A 152 -5.29 -4.98 -5.46
CA LEU A 152 -5.77 -3.66 -5.06
C LEU A 152 -6.99 -3.75 -4.15
N VAL A 153 -7.94 -4.64 -4.44
CA VAL A 153 -9.09 -4.86 -3.56
C VAL A 153 -8.65 -5.35 -2.19
N ILE A 154 -7.72 -6.31 -2.10
CA ILE A 154 -7.16 -6.79 -0.82
C ILE A 154 -6.58 -5.62 0.00
N LEU A 155 -5.84 -4.72 -0.64
CA LEU A 155 -5.26 -3.56 0.02
C LEU A 155 -6.31 -2.54 0.48
N VAL A 156 -7.37 -2.32 -0.31
CA VAL A 156 -8.49 -1.43 0.06
C VAL A 156 -9.27 -1.98 1.25
N VAL A 157 -9.44 -3.31 1.35
CA VAL A 157 -10.11 -3.96 2.49
C VAL A 157 -9.38 -3.69 3.81
N ASP A 158 -8.06 -3.56 3.78
CA ASP A 158 -7.29 -3.22 4.98
C ASP A 158 -7.64 -1.83 5.51
N LEU A 159 -7.80 -0.86 4.60
CA LEU A 159 -8.17 0.52 4.94
C LEU A 159 -9.64 0.66 5.37
N ALA A 160 -10.52 -0.18 4.83
CA ALA A 160 -11.94 -0.10 5.11
C ALA A 160 -12.22 -0.29 6.62
N ALA A 161 -13.05 0.59 7.19
CA ALA A 161 -13.51 0.51 8.58
C ALA A 161 -14.63 -0.53 8.74
N LEU A 162 -14.37 -1.74 8.22
CA LEU A 162 -15.28 -2.89 8.31
C LEU A 162 -15.12 -3.58 9.67
N SER A 163 -16.18 -4.26 10.12
CA SER A 163 -16.09 -5.13 11.29
C SER A 163 -15.09 -6.26 11.06
N ASN A 164 -14.55 -6.81 12.15
CA ASN A 164 -13.51 -7.84 12.06
C ASN A 164 -14.03 -9.09 11.34
N GLU A 165 -15.29 -9.44 11.56
CA GLU A 165 -15.98 -10.59 10.94
C GLU A 165 -16.06 -10.41 9.42
N VAL A 166 -16.42 -9.21 8.96
CA VAL A 166 -16.49 -8.90 7.53
C VAL A 166 -15.09 -8.92 6.91
N LYS A 167 -14.07 -8.39 7.60
CA LYS A 167 -12.69 -8.45 7.12
C LYS A 167 -12.21 -9.89 6.96
N ILE A 168 -12.50 -10.76 7.91
CA ILE A 168 -12.10 -12.18 7.85
C ILE A 168 -12.79 -12.86 6.66
N ALA A 169 -14.11 -12.70 6.52
CA ALA A 169 -14.88 -13.30 5.43
C ALA A 169 -14.40 -12.82 4.05
N LEU A 170 -14.15 -11.51 3.92
CA LEU A 170 -13.71 -10.90 2.67
C LEU A 170 -12.26 -11.30 2.34
N THR A 171 -11.38 -11.35 3.34
CA THR A 171 -10.00 -11.83 3.18
C THR A 171 -9.98 -13.30 2.74
N ALA A 172 -10.81 -14.15 3.34
CA ALA A 172 -10.94 -15.55 2.94
C ALA A 172 -11.49 -15.69 1.52
N GLY A 173 -12.53 -14.93 1.17
CA GLY A 173 -13.09 -14.91 -0.18
C GLY A 173 -12.09 -14.43 -1.24
N LEU A 174 -11.32 -13.38 -0.93
CA LEU A 174 -10.25 -12.88 -1.79
C LEU A 174 -9.11 -13.89 -1.94
N ALA A 175 -8.69 -14.54 -0.86
CA ALA A 175 -7.67 -15.59 -0.90
C ALA A 175 -8.10 -16.78 -1.76
N LEU A 176 -9.35 -17.24 -1.62
CA LEU A 176 -9.95 -18.26 -2.48
C LEU A 176 -10.00 -17.78 -3.94
N GLY A 177 -10.40 -16.53 -4.18
CA GLY A 177 -10.42 -15.92 -5.50
C GLY A 177 -9.05 -15.92 -6.16
N VAL A 178 -8.00 -15.45 -5.46
CA VAL A 178 -6.60 -15.48 -5.93
C VAL A 178 -6.16 -16.92 -6.20
N GLY A 179 -6.42 -17.85 -5.28
CA GLY A 179 -6.04 -19.24 -5.42
C GLY A 179 -6.69 -19.92 -6.64
N LEU A 180 -7.97 -19.67 -6.86
CA LEU A 180 -8.71 -20.20 -8.02
C LEU A 180 -8.22 -19.59 -9.33
N LEU A 181 -7.95 -18.28 -9.34
CA LEU A 181 -7.31 -17.57 -10.46
C LEU A 181 -6.00 -18.24 -10.86
N ILE A 182 -5.09 -18.43 -9.90
CA ILE A 182 -3.79 -19.05 -10.11
C ILE A 182 -3.96 -20.50 -10.54
N GLY A 183 -4.88 -21.24 -9.93
CA GLY A 183 -5.15 -22.64 -10.26
C GLY A 183 -5.65 -22.83 -11.69
N VAL A 184 -6.67 -22.06 -12.10
CA VAL A 184 -7.22 -22.10 -13.47
C VAL A 184 -6.17 -21.66 -14.48
N PHE A 185 -5.41 -20.61 -14.17
CA PHE A 185 -4.33 -20.15 -15.03
C PHE A 185 -3.22 -21.21 -15.17
N SER A 186 -2.78 -21.82 -14.08
CA SER A 186 -1.74 -22.86 -14.10
C SER A 186 -2.21 -24.10 -14.86
N PHE A 187 -3.47 -24.51 -14.67
CA PHE A 187 -4.06 -25.62 -15.41
C PHE A 187 -4.13 -25.31 -16.92
N TRP A 188 -4.59 -24.11 -17.29
CA TRP A 188 -4.62 -23.69 -18.69
C TRP A 188 -3.21 -23.55 -19.28
N ALA A 189 -2.23 -23.03 -18.53
CA ALA A 189 -0.86 -22.87 -19.00
C ALA A 189 -0.14 -24.22 -19.21
N LEU A 190 -0.44 -25.23 -18.40
CA LEU A 190 0.16 -26.57 -18.53
C LEU A 190 -0.55 -27.45 -19.57
N PHE A 191 -1.88 -27.35 -19.67
CA PHE A 191 -2.69 -28.26 -20.48
C PHE A 191 -3.37 -27.59 -21.68
N GLY A 192 -3.14 -26.31 -21.92
CA GLY A 192 -3.82 -25.52 -22.96
C GLY A 192 -3.72 -26.14 -24.35
N ASP A 193 -2.51 -26.54 -24.74
CA ASP A 193 -2.25 -27.13 -26.06
C ASP A 193 -2.97 -28.48 -26.23
N TYR A 194 -2.92 -29.34 -25.20
CA TYR A 194 -3.63 -30.63 -25.20
C TYR A 194 -5.16 -30.45 -25.29
N ILE A 195 -5.70 -29.42 -24.63
CA ILE A 195 -7.13 -29.12 -24.67
C ILE A 195 -7.52 -28.62 -26.06
N GLU A 196 -6.72 -27.74 -26.68
CA GLU A 196 -6.98 -27.26 -28.04
C GLU A 196 -6.96 -28.41 -29.06
N GLU A 197 -5.99 -29.32 -28.95
CA GLU A 197 -5.89 -30.47 -29.83
C GLU A 197 -7.05 -31.46 -29.63
N ALA A 198 -7.44 -31.74 -28.39
CA ALA A 198 -8.60 -32.59 -28.08
C ALA A 198 -9.91 -31.98 -28.62
N VAL A 199 -10.10 -30.67 -28.48
CA VAL A 199 -11.28 -29.96 -29.00
C VAL A 199 -11.30 -29.96 -30.53
N ALA A 200 -10.15 -29.78 -31.18
CA ALA A 200 -10.02 -29.84 -32.63
C ALA A 200 -10.39 -31.24 -33.18
N LEU A 201 -9.90 -32.30 -32.56
CA LEU A 201 -10.21 -33.70 -32.91
C LEU A 201 -11.69 -34.06 -32.71
N LEU A 202 -12.33 -33.54 -31.67
CA LEU A 202 -13.76 -33.73 -31.46
C LEU A 202 -14.60 -33.00 -32.53
N ARG A 203 -14.16 -31.80 -32.95
CA ARG A 203 -14.83 -31.03 -34.01
C ARG A 203 -14.75 -31.71 -35.38
N SER A 204 -13.60 -32.31 -35.72
CA SER A 204 -13.44 -33.01 -37.00
C SER A 204 -14.34 -34.25 -37.08
N ARG A 205 -14.36 -35.10 -36.04
CA ARG A 205 -15.27 -36.27 -35.98
C ARG A 205 -16.74 -35.90 -36.10
N ARG A 206 -17.16 -34.78 -35.48
CA ARG A 206 -18.55 -34.31 -35.56
C ARG A 206 -18.94 -33.84 -36.96
N ARG A 207 -18.00 -33.23 -37.71
CA ARG A 207 -18.24 -32.83 -39.11
C ARG A 207 -18.35 -34.03 -40.04
N GLU A 208 -17.53 -35.06 -39.87
CA GLU A 208 -17.62 -36.29 -40.69
C GLU A 208 -18.95 -37.04 -40.47
N THR A 209 -19.43 -37.10 -39.23
CA THR A 209 -20.73 -37.75 -38.92
C THR A 209 -21.92 -36.97 -39.49
N LEU A 210 -21.87 -35.63 -39.46
CA LEU A 210 -22.90 -34.79 -40.10
C LEU A 210 -22.87 -34.89 -41.63
N SER A 211 -21.70 -34.93 -42.26
CA SER A 211 -21.61 -35.14 -43.71
C SER A 211 -22.09 -36.53 -44.15
N ARG A 212 -21.85 -37.58 -43.35
CA ARG A 212 -22.38 -38.93 -43.64
C ARG A 212 -23.89 -39.01 -43.47
N GLY A 213 -24.45 -38.40 -42.41
CA GLY A 213 -25.90 -38.37 -42.20
C GLY A 213 -26.69 -37.59 -43.26
N VAL A 214 -26.06 -36.58 -43.88
CA VAL A 214 -26.67 -35.84 -45.02
C VAL A 214 -26.58 -36.65 -46.32
N ALA A 215 -25.49 -37.39 -46.54
CA ALA A 215 -25.33 -38.23 -47.74
C ALA A 215 -26.28 -39.45 -47.78
N GLU A 216 -26.69 -39.98 -46.63
CA GLU A 216 -27.69 -41.06 -46.55
C GLU A 216 -29.15 -40.59 -46.75
N GLN A 217 -29.41 -39.27 -46.68
CA GLN A 217 -30.76 -38.72 -46.88
C GLN A 217 -31.06 -38.32 -48.33
N GLU A 218 -30.06 -38.29 -49.21
CA GLU A 218 -30.17 -37.89 -50.62
C GLU A 218 -30.38 -39.06 -51.61
N ILE A 219 -30.60 -40.29 -51.13
CA ILE A 219 -30.98 -41.42 -52.00
C ILE A 219 -32.52 -41.53 -51.99
N PRO A 220 -33.22 -41.05 -53.04
CA PRO A 220 -34.66 -41.21 -53.12
C PRO A 220 -35.02 -42.68 -53.35
N PRO A 221 -36.12 -43.18 -52.76
CA PRO A 221 -36.63 -44.50 -53.09
C PRO A 221 -37.12 -44.51 -54.55
N GLU A 222 -36.62 -45.47 -55.33
CA GLU A 222 -37.13 -45.81 -56.67
C GLU A 222 -38.59 -46.25 -56.65
#